data_AF-A0A1Q9CB80-F1
#
_entry.id   AF-A0A1Q9CB80-F1
#
_cell.length_a   1.000
_cell.length_b   1.000
_cell.length_c   1.000
_cell.angle_alpha   90.00
_cell.angle_beta   90.00
_cell.angle_gamma   90.00
#
_symmetry.space_group_name_H-M   'P 1'
#
loop_
_entity.id
_entity.type
_entity.pdbx_description
1 polymer ?
#
loop_
_entity_poly.entity_id
_entity_poly.type
_entity_poly.pdbx_seq_one_letter_code
_entity_poly.pdbx_strand_id
1 'polypeptide(L)'
;MVGTQDGRFADFVSAHVPTKVKQSRHLISHDANSKSRVNSTPGILNVICKGSFYEREVVHVPKGHCSALNGAPPLMLCHKVTNAVRLVDPVTLRSFDIPTPEYWKRPLDSVCRRDHLTEYVVLNVDPVDRTEAGSTARHNLPGRGKMTLADVEVARACDLGVNDDRIVVRSHLGGFLRPGGRVMGYDLRTVNVSGLDDECLQGGRSRLGAKTDVVLVKKAPRAVTVDDINPALPIIRNIP
;
A
#
# COMPACT_ATOMS: atom_id res chain seq x y z
N MET A 1 15.19 -24.88 15.59
CA MET A 1 13.85 -24.37 15.99
C MET A 1 12.72 -25.33 15.63
N VAL A 2 12.92 -26.25 14.68
CA VAL A 2 11.91 -27.23 14.25
C VAL A 2 11.56 -28.18 15.41
N GLY A 3 10.37 -27.99 16.02
CA GLY A 3 9.81 -28.96 16.97
C GLY A 3 8.79 -28.43 17.97
N THR A 4 8.93 -27.17 18.45
CA THR A 4 8.03 -26.61 19.47
C THR A 4 6.91 -25.77 18.85
N GLN A 5 5.74 -25.70 19.50
CA GLN A 5 4.58 -24.91 19.05
C GLN A 5 4.95 -23.42 18.83
N ASP A 6 5.75 -22.84 19.74
CA ASP A 6 6.22 -21.46 19.64
C ASP A 6 7.05 -21.21 18.38
N GLY A 7 7.91 -22.16 18.00
CA GLY A 7 8.71 -22.07 16.78
C GLY A 7 7.84 -22.07 15.53
N ARG A 8 6.82 -22.93 15.49
CA ARG A 8 5.85 -22.99 14.38
C ARG A 8 5.05 -21.70 14.24
N PHE A 9 4.66 -21.09 15.36
CA PHE A 9 4.00 -19.79 15.36
C PHE A 9 4.93 -18.68 14.85
N ALA A 10 6.20 -18.67 15.30
CA ALA A 10 7.22 -17.73 14.80
C ALA A 10 7.37 -17.81 13.28
N ASP A 11 7.47 -19.03 12.75
CA ASP A 11 7.62 -19.30 11.33
C ASP A 11 6.37 -18.84 10.56
N PHE A 12 5.18 -19.09 11.10
CA PHE A 12 3.92 -18.61 10.53
C PHE A 12 3.89 -17.09 10.41
N VAL A 13 4.22 -16.36 11.49
CA VAL A 13 4.21 -14.89 11.45
C VAL A 13 5.30 -14.35 10.52
N SER A 14 6.49 -14.96 10.52
CA SER A 14 7.60 -14.58 9.64
C SER A 14 7.29 -14.79 8.16
N ALA A 15 6.41 -15.74 7.82
CA ALA A 15 5.95 -15.94 6.45
C ALA A 15 4.99 -14.83 5.98
N HIS A 16 4.24 -14.22 6.89
CA HIS A 16 3.16 -13.27 6.57
C HIS A 16 3.54 -11.81 6.80
N VAL A 17 4.55 -11.50 7.62
CA VAL A 17 4.90 -10.12 7.98
C VAL A 17 6.43 -9.97 8.12
N PRO A 18 7.02 -8.79 7.82
CA PRO A 18 8.43 -8.54 8.05
C PRO A 18 8.73 -8.50 9.55
N THR A 19 9.28 -9.58 10.07
CA THR A 19 9.49 -9.74 11.52
C THR A 19 10.94 -9.99 11.88
N LYS A 20 11.30 -9.62 13.10
CA LYS A 20 12.57 -10.02 13.71
C LYS A 20 12.27 -10.89 14.91
N VAL A 21 12.69 -12.15 14.82
CA VAL A 21 12.50 -13.14 15.89
C VAL A 21 13.72 -13.12 16.80
N LYS A 22 13.50 -12.88 18.10
CA LYS A 22 14.53 -13.03 19.14
C LYS A 22 14.06 -14.07 20.14
N GLN A 23 14.86 -15.11 20.34
CA GLN A 23 14.64 -16.10 21.39
C GLN A 23 15.44 -15.72 22.63
N SER A 24 14.79 -15.71 23.79
CA SER A 24 15.46 -15.61 25.09
C SER A 24 15.12 -16.84 25.92
N ARG A 25 16.07 -17.39 26.67
CA ARG A 25 15.82 -18.51 27.58
C ARG A 25 16.08 -18.03 29.00
N HIS A 26 15.15 -18.32 29.89
CA HIS A 26 15.34 -18.10 31.32
C HIS A 26 15.57 -19.45 31.99
N LEU A 27 16.67 -19.56 32.72
CA LEU A 27 17.03 -20.74 33.48
C LEU A 27 16.24 -20.71 34.79
N ILE A 28 15.36 -21.70 35.01
CA ILE A 28 14.56 -21.78 36.24
C ILE A 28 15.28 -22.61 37.30
N SER A 29 15.85 -23.76 36.92
CA SER A 29 16.60 -24.61 37.85
C SER A 29 17.67 -25.47 37.16
N HIS A 30 18.70 -25.82 37.93
CA HIS A 30 19.78 -26.71 37.52
C HIS A 30 19.86 -27.90 38.48
N ASP A 31 19.71 -29.12 37.97
CA ASP A 31 19.96 -30.35 38.74
C ASP A 31 21.45 -30.71 38.63
N ALA A 32 22.16 -30.72 39.75
CA ALA A 32 23.59 -31.02 39.79
C ALA A 32 23.91 -32.53 39.68
N ASN A 33 22.91 -33.40 39.85
CA ASN A 33 23.10 -34.85 39.96
C ASN A 33 22.66 -35.63 38.71
N SER A 34 21.86 -35.01 37.84
CA SER A 34 21.52 -35.56 36.53
C SER A 34 22.08 -34.67 35.42
N LYS A 35 22.74 -35.25 34.41
CA LYS A 35 23.16 -34.51 33.19
C LYS A 35 21.97 -34.03 32.35
N SER A 36 20.73 -34.28 32.78
CA SER A 36 19.53 -34.15 31.97
C SER A 36 18.30 -33.82 32.83
N ARG A 37 18.19 -32.56 33.25
CA ARG A 37 16.98 -31.74 33.05
C ARG A 37 17.18 -30.37 33.69
N VAL A 38 17.65 -29.45 32.85
CA VAL A 38 17.51 -28.04 33.10
C VAL A 38 16.04 -27.67 32.82
N ASN A 39 15.25 -27.36 33.85
CA ASN A 39 13.93 -26.77 33.63
C ASN A 39 14.17 -25.31 33.20
N SER A 40 14.34 -25.11 31.89
CA SER A 40 14.31 -23.77 31.30
C SER A 40 12.88 -23.46 30.90
N THR A 41 12.37 -22.26 31.17
CA THR A 41 11.08 -21.82 30.64
C THR A 41 11.12 -21.90 29.11
N PRO A 42 10.03 -22.27 28.42
CA PRO A 42 9.95 -22.09 26.98
C PRO A 42 10.25 -20.63 26.68
N GLY A 43 11.27 -20.43 25.86
CA GLY A 43 11.89 -19.13 25.70
C GLY A 43 10.91 -18.12 25.13
N ILE A 44 10.84 -16.91 25.73
CA ILE A 44 9.98 -15.84 25.23
C ILE A 44 10.39 -15.54 23.79
N LEU A 45 9.46 -15.82 22.88
CA LEU A 45 9.57 -15.52 21.46
C LEU A 45 9.05 -14.09 21.24
N ASN A 46 9.96 -13.14 21.09
CA ASN A 46 9.58 -11.79 20.74
C ASN A 46 9.51 -11.68 19.22
N VAL A 47 8.29 -11.56 18.71
CA VAL A 47 8.02 -11.21 17.31
C VAL A 47 7.82 -9.70 17.28
N ILE A 48 8.82 -8.98 16.78
CA ILE A 48 8.74 -7.54 16.62
C ILE A 48 8.38 -7.28 15.16
N CYS A 49 7.36 -6.45 14.94
CA CYS A 49 7.04 -5.87 13.64
C CYS A 49 7.35 -4.37 13.74
N LYS A 50 8.27 -3.86 12.91
CA LYS A 50 8.44 -2.42 12.73
C LYS A 50 7.57 -1.99 11.56
N GLY A 51 6.92 -0.84 11.66
CA GLY A 51 6.19 -0.24 10.55
C GLY A 51 4.86 0.34 10.98
N SER A 52 4.68 1.63 10.72
CA SER A 52 3.41 2.34 10.86
C SER A 52 2.70 2.48 9.50
N PHE A 53 3.00 1.60 8.54
CA PHE A 53 2.36 1.65 7.22
C PHE A 53 1.64 0.35 6.89
N TYR A 54 0.59 0.50 6.10
CA TYR A 54 -0.27 -0.59 5.65
C TYR A 54 -0.27 -0.71 4.13
N GLU A 55 -0.82 -1.81 3.62
CA GLU A 55 -1.10 -1.93 2.19
C GLU A 55 -1.92 -0.73 1.70
N ARG A 56 -1.55 -0.25 0.50
CA ARG A 56 -2.16 0.87 -0.22
C ARG A 56 -1.93 2.24 0.43
N GLU A 57 -0.90 2.36 1.26
CA GLU A 57 -0.42 3.66 1.74
C GLU A 57 0.73 4.17 0.88
N VAL A 58 0.83 5.50 0.77
CA VAL A 58 1.97 6.16 0.12
C VAL A 58 3.08 6.22 1.15
N VAL A 59 4.22 5.63 0.83
CA VAL A 59 5.41 5.62 1.68
C VAL A 59 6.50 6.49 1.08
N HIS A 60 7.31 7.09 1.95
CA HIS A 60 8.51 7.79 1.55
C HIS A 60 9.72 6.85 1.63
N VAL A 61 10.48 6.82 0.56
CA VAL A 61 11.74 6.10 0.44
C VAL A 61 12.88 7.11 0.57
N PRO A 62 13.69 7.06 1.66
CA PRO A 62 14.79 8.00 1.84
C PRO A 62 15.81 7.92 0.70
N LYS A 63 16.46 9.06 0.37
CA LYS A 63 17.43 9.17 -0.75
C LYS A 63 18.49 8.06 -0.78
N GLY A 64 19.07 7.72 0.38
CA GLY A 64 20.06 6.65 0.49
C GLY A 64 19.51 5.24 0.24
N HIS A 65 18.20 5.05 0.38
CA HIS A 65 17.48 3.81 0.05
C HIS A 65 17.09 3.79 -1.44
N CYS A 66 16.74 4.94 -2.03
CA CYS A 66 16.48 5.07 -3.47
C CYS A 66 17.66 4.60 -4.33
N SER A 67 18.90 4.98 -3.95
CA SER A 67 20.11 4.56 -4.67
C SER A 67 20.34 3.04 -4.57
N ALA A 68 20.09 2.44 -3.40
CA ALA A 68 20.18 0.99 -3.21
C ALA A 68 19.11 0.24 -4.03
N LEU A 69 17.92 0.83 -4.17
CA LEU A 69 16.82 0.30 -4.97
C LEU A 69 16.88 0.79 -6.42
N ASN A 70 18.05 0.79 -7.05
CA ASN A 70 18.22 1.10 -8.49
C ASN A 70 17.50 2.39 -8.95
N GLY A 71 17.67 3.47 -8.17
CA GLY A 71 17.05 4.76 -8.43
C GLY A 71 15.53 4.74 -8.30
N ALA A 72 15.01 4.08 -7.26
CA ALA A 72 13.58 4.10 -6.97
C ALA A 72 13.08 5.53 -6.72
N PRO A 73 11.85 5.88 -7.15
CA PRO A 73 11.26 7.17 -6.82
C PRO A 73 11.08 7.30 -5.30
N PRO A 74 11.18 8.52 -4.74
CA PRO A 74 11.14 8.73 -3.30
C PRO A 74 9.73 8.60 -2.71
N LEU A 75 8.68 8.63 -3.53
CA LEU A 75 7.31 8.36 -3.11
C LEU A 75 6.80 7.15 -3.87
N MET A 76 6.21 6.20 -3.14
CA MET A 76 5.78 4.93 -3.70
C MET A 76 4.56 4.39 -2.98
N LEU A 77 3.77 3.55 -3.63
CA LEU A 77 2.69 2.82 -2.99
C LEU A 77 3.20 1.52 -2.39
N CYS A 78 2.84 1.25 -1.14
CA CYS A 78 3.00 -0.08 -0.57
C CYS A 78 1.94 -1.02 -1.17
N HIS A 79 2.35 -1.91 -2.07
CA HIS A 79 1.41 -2.79 -2.78
C HIS A 79 1.09 -4.06 -1.99
N LYS A 80 2.11 -4.70 -1.40
CA LYS A 80 1.95 -5.95 -0.66
C LYS A 80 2.97 -6.03 0.46
N VAL A 81 2.54 -6.52 1.62
CA VAL A 81 3.40 -6.79 2.77
C VAL A 81 3.31 -8.28 3.09
N THR A 82 4.43 -8.99 2.95
CA THR A 82 4.60 -10.41 3.36
C THR A 82 5.91 -10.56 4.14
N ASN A 83 6.68 -11.62 3.92
CA ASN A 83 8.10 -11.71 4.31
C ASN A 83 9.03 -10.68 3.62
N ALA A 84 8.49 -9.85 2.72
CA ALA A 84 9.15 -8.72 2.08
C ALA A 84 8.10 -7.62 1.86
N VAL A 85 8.56 -6.37 1.83
CA VAL A 85 7.71 -5.21 1.54
C VAL A 85 7.84 -4.91 0.05
N ARG A 86 6.73 -5.00 -0.68
CA ARG A 86 6.69 -4.65 -2.11
C ARG A 86 6.14 -3.26 -2.29
N LEU A 87 6.95 -2.42 -2.92
CA LEU A 87 6.59 -1.08 -3.33
C LEU A 87 6.33 -1.04 -4.83
N VAL A 88 5.38 -0.20 -5.25
CA VAL A 88 5.03 0.02 -6.64
C VAL A 88 4.97 1.53 -6.89
N ASP A 89 5.60 1.96 -7.98
CA ASP A 89 5.40 3.30 -8.52
C ASP A 89 4.07 3.34 -9.29
N PRO A 90 3.09 4.16 -8.89
CA PRO A 90 1.79 4.25 -9.56
C PRO A 90 1.86 4.78 -10.99
N VAL A 91 2.95 5.46 -11.38
CA VAL A 91 3.07 6.13 -12.68
C VAL A 91 3.86 5.31 -13.70
N THR A 92 4.89 4.59 -13.26
CA THR A 92 5.74 3.77 -14.15
C THR A 92 5.52 2.26 -14.02
N LEU A 93 4.71 1.83 -13.06
CA LEU A 93 4.52 0.42 -12.65
C LEU A 93 5.79 -0.29 -12.15
N ARG A 94 6.92 0.41 -12.01
CA ARG A 94 8.15 -0.19 -11.50
C ARG A 94 7.90 -0.70 -10.08
N SER A 95 8.28 -1.95 -9.85
CA SER A 95 8.07 -2.64 -8.58
C SER A 95 9.41 -2.92 -7.92
N PHE A 96 9.47 -2.73 -6.60
CA PHE A 96 10.68 -2.88 -5.81
C PHE A 96 10.35 -3.71 -4.57
N ASP A 97 11.13 -4.77 -4.36
CA ASP A 97 10.96 -5.69 -3.24
C ASP A 97 12.05 -5.43 -2.21
N ILE A 98 11.64 -5.04 -1.00
CA ILE A 98 12.54 -4.80 0.13
C ILE A 98 12.46 -6.02 1.05
N PRO A 99 13.54 -6.82 1.14
CA PRO A 99 13.54 -7.99 2.00
C PRO A 99 13.57 -7.57 3.48
N THR A 100 13.00 -8.41 4.34
CA THR A 100 12.89 -8.14 5.79
C THR A 100 14.21 -7.64 6.43
N PRO A 101 15.39 -8.25 6.20
CA PRO A 101 16.64 -7.77 6.83
C PRO A 101 17.03 -6.34 6.45
N GLU A 102 16.72 -5.91 5.22
CA GLU A 102 17.00 -4.55 4.74
C GLU A 102 16.00 -3.56 5.31
N TYR A 103 14.73 -3.94 5.34
CA TYR A 103 13.66 -3.19 5.96
C TYR A 103 13.95 -2.85 7.43
N TRP A 104 14.49 -3.80 8.21
CA TRP A 104 14.86 -3.55 9.62
C TRP A 104 16.02 -2.59 9.82
N LYS A 105 16.91 -2.44 8.83
CA LYS A 105 18.02 -1.48 8.87
C LYS A 105 17.53 -0.06 8.60
N ARG A 106 16.57 0.09 7.69
CA ARG A 106 16.02 1.37 7.23
C ARG A 106 14.50 1.25 7.05
N PRO A 107 13.71 1.35 8.12
CA PRO A 107 12.26 1.27 8.03
C PRO A 107 11.71 2.45 7.21
N LEU A 108 10.54 2.25 6.63
CA LEU A 108 9.84 3.24 5.83
C LEU A 108 8.75 3.93 6.65
N ASP A 109 8.50 5.20 6.34
CA ASP A 109 7.44 5.98 6.96
C ASP A 109 6.27 6.18 5.99
N SER A 110 5.05 6.08 6.54
CA SER A 110 3.81 6.37 5.80
C SER A 110 3.62 7.87 5.68
N VAL A 111 3.48 8.34 4.44
CA VAL A 111 3.17 9.75 4.10
C VAL A 111 1.67 9.94 4.08
N CYS A 112 0.97 9.06 3.37
CA CYS A 112 -0.49 9.09 3.28
C CYS A 112 -1.07 7.83 3.89
N ARG A 113 -1.71 8.00 5.04
CA ARG A 113 -2.46 6.96 5.75
C ARG A 113 -3.89 6.93 5.25
N ARG A 114 -4.61 5.86 5.61
CA ARG A 114 -6.02 5.67 5.24
C ARG A 114 -6.94 6.85 5.56
N ASP A 115 -6.63 7.63 6.59
CA ASP A 115 -7.43 8.79 7.00
C ASP A 115 -7.38 9.94 5.98
N HIS A 116 -6.35 9.98 5.12
CA HIS A 116 -6.22 10.98 4.05
C HIS A 116 -6.88 10.53 2.72
N LEU A 117 -7.63 9.43 2.71
CA LEU A 117 -8.28 8.93 1.50
C LEU A 117 -9.48 9.79 1.12
N THR A 118 -9.44 10.34 -0.09
CA THR A 118 -10.55 11.10 -0.69
C THR A 118 -11.22 10.27 -1.78
N GLU A 119 -12.54 10.38 -1.90
CA GLU A 119 -13.32 9.74 -2.96
C GLU A 119 -13.34 10.59 -4.24
N TYR A 120 -13.12 9.94 -5.36
CA TYR A 120 -13.14 10.50 -6.70
C TYR A 120 -14.10 9.72 -7.59
N VAL A 121 -14.71 10.43 -8.54
CA VAL A 121 -15.52 9.86 -9.61
C VAL A 121 -14.69 9.83 -10.88
N VAL A 122 -14.68 8.67 -11.54
CA VAL A 122 -13.95 8.45 -12.80
C VAL A 122 -14.80 8.97 -13.95
N LEU A 123 -14.29 9.96 -14.67
CA LEU A 123 -14.94 10.56 -15.83
C LEU A 123 -14.53 9.85 -17.12
N ASN A 124 -13.22 9.65 -17.32
CA ASN A 124 -12.67 8.95 -18.48
C ASN A 124 -11.46 8.07 -18.10
N VAL A 125 -11.20 7.04 -18.90
CA VAL A 125 -10.04 6.14 -18.73
C VAL A 125 -9.42 5.90 -20.10
N ASP A 126 -8.25 6.48 -20.34
CA ASP A 126 -7.46 6.29 -21.56
C ASP A 126 -6.27 5.38 -21.27
N PRO A 127 -6.28 4.12 -21.75
CA PRO A 127 -5.18 3.19 -21.54
C PRO A 127 -3.87 3.73 -22.14
N VAL A 128 -2.78 3.64 -21.40
CA VAL A 128 -1.45 4.02 -21.90
C VAL A 128 -0.82 2.82 -22.60
N ASP A 129 -0.32 3.05 -23.81
CA ASP A 129 0.33 2.01 -24.60
C ASP A 129 1.60 1.46 -23.92
N ARG A 130 1.87 0.18 -24.14
CA ARG A 130 3.00 -0.52 -23.50
C ARG A 130 4.37 0.07 -23.87
N THR A 131 4.46 0.74 -25.01
CA THR A 131 5.66 1.43 -25.49
C THR A 131 5.99 2.66 -24.64
N GLU A 132 4.96 3.34 -24.13
CA GLU A 132 5.09 4.52 -23.27
C GLU A 132 5.09 4.19 -21.78
N ALA A 133 4.59 3.01 -21.41
CA ALA A 133 4.42 2.57 -20.03
C ALA A 133 5.74 2.39 -19.23
N GLY A 134 6.91 2.40 -19.89
CA GLY A 134 8.23 2.32 -19.28
C GLY A 134 8.59 0.97 -18.64
N SER A 135 7.63 0.26 -18.03
CA SER A 135 7.79 -1.10 -17.52
C SER A 135 6.49 -1.91 -17.62
N THR A 136 6.63 -3.23 -17.83
CA THR A 136 5.47 -4.13 -17.78
C THR A 136 5.12 -4.45 -16.34
N ALA A 137 3.82 -4.41 -16.00
CA ALA A 137 3.36 -4.86 -14.69
C ALA A 137 3.82 -6.30 -14.42
N ARG A 138 4.64 -6.45 -13.38
CA ARG A 138 5.11 -7.74 -12.88
C ARG A 138 4.13 -8.39 -11.91
N HIS A 139 3.09 -7.67 -11.50
CA HIS A 139 2.16 -8.07 -10.46
C HIS A 139 0.71 -7.73 -10.80
N ASN A 140 -0.20 -8.48 -10.17
CA ASN A 140 -1.64 -8.29 -10.28
C ASN A 140 -2.16 -7.46 -9.13
N LEU A 141 -3.25 -6.73 -9.37
CA LEU A 141 -4.03 -6.07 -8.35
C LEU A 141 -4.73 -7.11 -7.45
N PRO A 142 -5.11 -6.74 -6.21
CA PRO A 142 -5.98 -7.55 -5.37
C PRO A 142 -7.27 -7.88 -6.16
N GLY A 143 -7.56 -9.17 -6.39
CA GLY A 143 -8.70 -9.59 -7.22
C GLY A 143 -8.36 -10.07 -8.64
N ARG A 144 -7.09 -10.45 -8.91
CA ARG A 144 -6.58 -11.15 -10.12
C ARG A 144 -6.47 -10.33 -11.41
N GLY A 145 -6.87 -9.07 -11.47
CA GLY A 145 -6.62 -8.20 -12.62
C GLY A 145 -5.15 -7.80 -12.75
N LYS A 146 -4.59 -7.81 -13.96
CA LYS A 146 -3.23 -7.30 -14.21
C LYS A 146 -3.22 -5.77 -14.00
N MET A 147 -2.18 -5.27 -13.34
CA MET A 147 -1.98 -3.83 -13.21
C MET A 147 -1.66 -3.24 -14.59
N THR A 148 -2.30 -2.14 -14.97
CA THR A 148 -2.06 -1.49 -16.26
C THR A 148 -2.10 0.02 -16.09
N LEU A 149 -1.27 0.74 -16.84
CA LEU A 149 -1.32 2.20 -16.84
C LEU A 149 -2.51 2.67 -17.67
N ALA A 150 -3.17 3.69 -17.14
CA ALA A 150 -4.11 4.51 -17.88
C ALA A 150 -3.97 5.95 -17.38
N ASP A 151 -4.20 6.90 -18.27
CA ASP A 151 -4.47 8.28 -17.91
C ASP A 151 -5.97 8.37 -17.59
N VAL A 152 -6.27 8.74 -16.35
CA VAL A 152 -7.62 8.70 -15.79
C VAL A 152 -8.05 10.12 -15.49
N GLU A 153 -9.13 10.57 -16.11
CA GLU A 153 -9.77 11.84 -15.77
C GLU A 153 -10.72 11.61 -14.60
N VAL A 154 -10.53 12.35 -13.52
CA VAL A 154 -11.33 12.23 -12.30
C VAL A 154 -11.81 13.60 -11.81
N ALA A 155 -12.93 13.60 -11.12
CA ALA A 155 -13.40 14.71 -10.30
C ALA A 155 -13.53 14.25 -8.84
N ARG A 156 -13.35 15.14 -7.87
CA ARG A 156 -13.64 14.82 -6.47
C ARG A 156 -15.14 14.58 -6.32
N ALA A 157 -15.51 13.56 -5.56
CA ALA A 157 -16.92 13.18 -5.41
C ALA A 157 -17.76 14.28 -4.73
N CYS A 158 -17.16 15.09 -3.85
CA CYS A 158 -17.81 16.22 -3.18
C CYS A 158 -18.02 17.43 -4.09
N ASP A 159 -17.22 17.57 -5.15
CA ASP A 159 -17.22 18.74 -6.03
C ASP A 159 -18.05 18.49 -7.30
N LEU A 160 -18.37 17.22 -7.58
CA LEU A 160 -19.13 16.80 -8.75
C LEU A 160 -20.53 17.43 -8.76
N GLY A 161 -20.81 18.25 -9.77
CA GLY A 161 -22.09 18.96 -9.93
C GLY A 161 -22.16 20.30 -9.20
N VAL A 162 -21.13 20.64 -8.41
CA VAL A 162 -20.94 21.96 -7.81
C VAL A 162 -19.97 22.79 -8.66
N ASN A 163 -18.91 22.15 -9.17
CA ASN A 163 -17.95 22.75 -10.09
C ASN A 163 -17.56 21.79 -11.23
N ASP A 164 -16.75 22.31 -12.16
CA ASP A 164 -16.20 21.58 -13.30
C ASP A 164 -14.71 21.23 -13.13
N ASP A 165 -14.23 21.10 -11.88
CA ASP A 165 -12.82 20.81 -11.62
C ASP A 165 -12.48 19.36 -11.98
N ARG A 166 -11.54 19.19 -12.93
CA ARG A 166 -11.10 17.88 -13.40
C ARG A 166 -9.61 17.71 -13.27
N ILE A 167 -9.21 16.50 -12.88
CA ILE A 167 -7.83 16.13 -12.64
C ILE A 167 -7.50 14.93 -13.52
N VAL A 168 -6.47 15.05 -14.36
CA VAL A 168 -5.95 13.93 -15.14
C VAL A 168 -4.80 13.30 -14.36
N VAL A 169 -4.93 12.01 -14.06
CA VAL A 169 -4.00 11.24 -13.23
C VAL A 169 -3.53 10.01 -13.97
N ARG A 170 -2.21 9.83 -14.11
CA ARG A 170 -1.65 8.56 -14.54
C ARG A 170 -1.74 7.54 -13.41
N SER A 171 -2.44 6.43 -13.65
CA SER A 171 -2.74 5.44 -12.61
C SER A 171 -2.44 4.01 -13.03
N HIS A 172 -1.93 3.23 -12.08
CA HIS A 172 -1.73 1.79 -12.17
C HIS A 172 -3.04 0.96 -12.15
N LEU A 173 -4.19 1.60 -11.93
CA LEU A 173 -5.50 0.95 -11.83
C LEU A 173 -6.25 0.86 -13.17
N GLY A 174 -5.61 1.13 -14.31
CA GLY A 174 -6.28 1.29 -15.61
C GLY A 174 -7.21 0.14 -16.01
N GLY A 175 -6.79 -1.10 -15.80
CA GLY A 175 -7.59 -2.28 -16.16
C GLY A 175 -8.81 -2.49 -15.26
N PHE A 176 -8.81 -1.87 -14.08
CA PHE A 176 -9.84 -2.04 -13.05
C PHE A 176 -10.87 -0.90 -13.03
N LEU A 177 -10.47 0.30 -13.45
CA LEU A 177 -11.35 1.46 -13.49
C LEU A 177 -12.23 1.45 -14.73
N ARG A 178 -13.40 2.09 -14.60
CA ARG A 178 -14.37 2.33 -15.68
C ARG A 178 -14.98 3.72 -15.47
N PRO A 179 -15.31 4.45 -16.55
CA PRO A 179 -16.09 5.68 -16.48
C PRO A 179 -17.37 5.50 -15.65
N GLY A 180 -17.74 6.51 -14.87
CA GLY A 180 -18.86 6.47 -13.91
C GLY A 180 -18.57 5.69 -12.62
N GLY A 181 -17.41 5.03 -12.52
CA GLY A 181 -16.97 4.34 -11.31
C GLY A 181 -16.48 5.31 -10.22
N ARG A 182 -16.42 4.82 -8.99
CA ARG A 182 -15.83 5.53 -7.84
C ARG A 182 -14.50 4.92 -7.44
N VAL A 183 -13.55 5.76 -7.06
CA VAL A 183 -12.18 5.39 -6.72
C VAL A 183 -11.68 6.22 -5.55
N MET A 184 -10.91 5.61 -4.65
CA MET A 184 -10.25 6.30 -3.55
C MET A 184 -8.82 6.65 -3.96
N GLY A 185 -8.39 7.87 -3.64
CA GLY A 185 -7.05 8.35 -3.88
C GLY A 185 -6.57 9.32 -2.82
N TYR A 186 -5.26 9.57 -2.80
CA TYR A 186 -4.65 10.58 -1.96
C TYR A 186 -4.41 11.84 -2.76
N ASP A 187 -4.74 13.00 -2.20
CA ASP A 187 -4.36 14.29 -2.77
C ASP A 187 -3.06 14.79 -2.14
N LEU A 188 -1.96 14.61 -2.87
CA LEU A 188 -0.62 14.96 -2.42
C LEU A 188 -0.43 16.47 -2.25
N ARG A 189 -1.30 17.31 -2.83
CA ARG A 189 -1.22 18.78 -2.66
C ARG A 189 -1.62 19.22 -1.26
N THR A 190 -2.45 18.43 -0.60
CA THR A 190 -3.02 18.74 0.72
C THR A 190 -2.26 18.09 1.87
N VAL A 191 -1.31 17.22 1.55
CA VAL A 191 -0.60 16.41 2.54
C VAL A 191 0.60 17.19 3.07
N ASN A 192 0.55 17.52 4.36
CA ASN A 192 1.66 18.06 5.13
C ASN A 192 2.14 16.99 6.12
N VAL A 193 3.34 16.44 5.92
CA VAL A 193 3.90 15.42 6.81
C VAL A 193 5.08 16.00 7.57
N SER A 194 4.93 16.06 8.89
CA SER A 194 5.98 16.46 9.82
C SER A 194 7.22 15.57 9.67
N GLY A 195 8.38 16.18 9.38
CA GLY A 195 9.67 15.48 9.29
C GLY A 195 10.09 15.04 7.90
N LEU A 196 9.31 15.33 6.85
CA LEU A 196 9.75 15.24 5.46
C LEU A 196 10.10 16.64 4.96
N ASP A 197 11.35 16.86 4.59
CA ASP A 197 11.77 18.12 3.98
C ASP A 197 10.94 18.37 2.71
N ASP A 198 10.43 19.59 2.54
CA ASP A 198 9.63 19.99 1.37
C ASP A 198 10.36 19.69 0.04
N GLU A 199 11.69 19.74 0.03
CA GLU A 199 12.52 19.36 -1.13
C GLU A 199 12.41 17.87 -1.49
N CYS A 200 12.27 16.98 -0.50
CA CYS A 200 12.10 15.55 -0.75
C CYS A 200 10.72 15.25 -1.34
N LEU A 201 9.69 15.94 -0.86
CA LEU A 201 8.33 15.87 -1.40
C LEU A 201 8.24 16.50 -2.78
N GLN A 202 8.83 17.69 -2.99
CA GLN A 202 8.87 18.36 -4.30
C GLN A 202 9.68 17.56 -5.32
N GLY A 203 10.84 17.02 -4.93
CA GLY A 203 11.62 16.10 -5.75
C GLY A 203 10.86 14.81 -6.08
N GLY A 204 10.06 14.30 -5.13
CA GLY A 204 9.19 13.15 -5.34
C GLY A 204 8.01 13.43 -6.26
N ARG A 205 7.34 14.57 -6.10
CA ARG A 205 6.28 15.05 -7.00
C ARG A 205 6.83 15.25 -8.42
N SER A 206 7.99 15.89 -8.54
CA SER A 206 8.66 16.09 -9.84
C SER A 206 9.05 14.76 -10.51
N ARG A 207 9.49 13.75 -9.73
CA ARG A 207 9.91 12.42 -10.25
C ARG A 207 8.79 11.39 -10.42
N LEU A 208 7.66 11.51 -9.72
CA LEU A 208 6.41 10.86 -10.13
C LEU A 208 5.90 11.46 -11.46
N GLY A 209 6.49 12.56 -11.92
CA GLY A 209 6.11 13.32 -13.09
C GLY A 209 5.51 14.64 -12.63
N ALA A 210 5.83 15.73 -13.34
CA ALA A 210 5.36 17.09 -13.06
C ALA A 210 3.83 17.29 -12.99
N LYS A 211 3.05 16.22 -13.13
CA LYS A 211 1.59 16.17 -13.21
C LYS A 211 0.99 15.04 -12.37
N THR A 212 1.55 14.73 -11.19
CA THR A 212 0.92 13.76 -10.27
C THR A 212 0.64 14.39 -8.92
N ASP A 213 -0.46 15.14 -8.89
CA ASP A 213 -1.01 15.73 -7.67
C ASP A 213 -1.88 14.76 -6.88
N VAL A 214 -2.46 13.77 -7.55
CA VAL A 214 -3.36 12.78 -6.96
C VAL A 214 -2.85 11.38 -7.27
N VAL A 215 -2.93 10.48 -6.29
CA VAL A 215 -2.57 9.07 -6.46
C VAL A 215 -3.78 8.20 -6.15
N LEU A 216 -4.33 7.53 -7.18
CA LEU A 216 -5.45 6.60 -7.03
C LEU A 216 -4.95 5.25 -6.49
N VAL A 217 -5.61 4.69 -5.48
CA VAL A 217 -5.10 3.50 -4.74
C VAL A 217 -6.03 2.31 -4.67
N LYS A 218 -7.35 2.51 -4.68
CA LYS A 218 -8.33 1.41 -4.71
C LYS A 218 -9.65 1.88 -5.27
N LYS A 219 -10.41 0.99 -5.90
CA LYS A 219 -11.83 1.25 -6.20
C LYS A 219 -12.59 1.46 -4.89
N ALA A 220 -13.48 2.44 -4.87
CA ALA A 220 -14.37 2.64 -3.75
C ALA A 220 -15.42 1.50 -3.73
N PRO A 221 -15.85 1.03 -2.54
CA PRO A 221 -17.02 0.17 -2.48
C PRO A 221 -18.21 0.92 -3.11
N ARG A 222 -19.10 0.17 -3.77
CA ARG A 222 -20.35 0.75 -4.29
C ARG A 222 -21.07 1.41 -3.12
N ALA A 223 -21.42 2.69 -3.27
CA ALA A 223 -22.26 3.36 -2.28
C ALA A 223 -23.57 2.59 -2.20
N VAL A 224 -23.96 2.23 -0.97
CA VAL A 224 -25.25 1.61 -0.69
C VAL A 224 -26.30 2.66 -1.06
N THR A 225 -27.08 2.40 -2.11
CA THR A 225 -28.18 3.31 -2.47
C THR A 225 -29.36 3.07 -1.55
N VAL A 226 -30.30 4.01 -1.49
CA VAL A 226 -31.54 3.84 -0.71
C VAL A 226 -32.29 2.57 -1.16
N ASP A 227 -32.15 2.19 -2.45
CA ASP A 227 -32.69 0.96 -3.02
C ASP A 227 -32.08 -0.32 -2.41
N ASP A 228 -30.80 -0.27 -2.00
CA ASP A 228 -30.11 -1.40 -1.36
C ASP A 228 -30.55 -1.55 0.12
N ILE A 229 -31.07 -0.48 0.75
CA ILE A 229 -31.55 -0.47 2.15
C ILE A 229 -33.01 -0.93 2.23
N ASN A 230 -33.81 -0.70 1.19
CA ASN A 230 -35.22 -1.09 1.17
C ASN A 230 -35.60 -1.70 -0.20
N PRO A 231 -35.39 -3.02 -0.40
CA PRO A 231 -35.67 -3.67 -1.69
C PRO A 231 -37.16 -3.72 -2.06
N ALA A 232 -38.06 -3.18 -1.24
CA ALA A 232 -39.50 -3.25 -1.38
C ALA A 232 -40.18 -1.96 -1.88
N LEU A 233 -39.45 -0.88 -2.13
CA LEU A 233 -40.07 0.33 -2.68
C LEU A 233 -40.19 0.24 -4.21
N PRO A 234 -41.41 0.27 -4.77
CA PRO A 234 -41.60 0.24 -6.21
C PRO A 234 -41.04 1.52 -6.83
N ILE A 235 -40.26 1.34 -7.91
CA ILE A 235 -39.77 2.41 -8.76
C ILE A 235 -40.99 3.18 -9.28
N ILE A 236 -41.28 4.35 -8.71
CA ILE A 236 -42.25 5.29 -9.30
C ILE A 236 -41.58 5.83 -10.57
N ARG A 237 -41.81 5.13 -11.68
CA ARG A 237 -41.53 5.67 -13.00
C ARG A 237 -42.55 6.76 -13.26
N ASN A 238 -42.17 8.01 -13.04
CA ASN A 238 -42.86 9.13 -13.69
C ASN A 238 -42.70 8.95 -15.20
N ILE A 239 -43.79 8.57 -15.85
CA ILE A 239 -43.99 8.67 -17.30
C ILE A 239 -44.83 9.94 -17.50
N PRO A 240 -44.54 10.76 -18.53
CA PRO A 240 -45.05 12.13 -18.70
C PRO A 240 -46.57 12.29 -18.61
#